data_AF-A0A7C7RBE8-F1
#
_entry.id   AF-A0A7C7RBE8-F1
#
_cell.length_a   1.000
_cell.length_b   1.000
_cell.length_c   1.000
_cell.angle_alpha   90.00
_cell.angle_beta   90.00
_cell.angle_gamma   90.00
#
_symmetry.space_group_name_H-M   'P 1'
#
loop_
_entity.id
_entity.type
_entity.pdbx_description
1 polymer ?
#
loop_
_entity_poly.entity_id
_entity_poly.type
_entity_poly.pdbx_seq_one_letter_code
_entity_poly.pdbx_strand_id
1 'polypeptide(L)'
;MRNKWGLVSYFMHNREYFLKELQQIKKLGFDGAEIIDPRKFTLSLSEIRMGFKDNGLSLLQIHLDYCNMADPDPGERSKAVDWYKKRVEYALKLEAEELLFHVGGQNMFFMTGEEMKEAAQRNIECPREIVKETRETGLRISLENGGGVKYHQCPHARKTLDAAGKRTG
;
A
#
# COMPACT_ATOMS: atom_id res chain seq x y z
N MET A 1 -7.38 7.55 24.90
CA MET A 1 -7.96 7.37 23.56
C MET A 1 -8.48 5.94 23.46
N ARG A 2 -9.70 5.73 22.95
CA ARG A 2 -10.23 4.37 22.71
C ARG A 2 -9.74 3.88 21.34
N ASN A 3 -9.37 2.61 21.22
CA ASN A 3 -9.07 2.00 19.92
C ASN A 3 -10.33 2.02 19.04
N LYS A 4 -10.15 2.32 17.75
CA LYS A 4 -11.19 2.14 16.73
C LYS A 4 -11.12 0.74 16.14
N TRP A 5 -12.27 0.12 15.92
CA TRP A 5 -12.39 -1.17 15.27
C TRP A 5 -13.20 -1.02 13.99
N GLY A 6 -12.78 -1.69 12.92
CA GLY A 6 -13.52 -1.71 11.66
C GLY A 6 -13.36 -3.01 10.91
N LEU A 7 -14.08 -3.09 9.79
CA LEU A 7 -14.09 -4.24 8.89
C LEU A 7 -13.64 -3.82 7.49
N VAL A 8 -13.10 -4.75 6.71
CA VAL A 8 -12.89 -4.54 5.28
C VAL A 8 -14.24 -4.55 4.56
N SER A 9 -14.53 -3.51 3.78
CA SER A 9 -15.74 -3.39 2.96
C SER A 9 -15.55 -4.08 1.60
N TYR A 10 -16.53 -4.89 1.19
CA TYR A 10 -16.45 -5.71 -0.03
C TYR A 10 -17.41 -5.26 -1.14
N PHE A 11 -18.48 -4.53 -0.82
CA PHE A 11 -19.58 -4.29 -1.76
C PHE A 11 -19.53 -2.95 -2.51
N MET A 12 -18.39 -2.27 -2.53
CA MET A 12 -18.27 -0.93 -3.15
C MET A 12 -18.49 -0.87 -4.67
N HIS A 13 -18.55 -2.02 -5.35
CA HIS A 13 -18.91 -2.11 -6.77
C HIS A 13 -20.44 -2.05 -7.00
N ASN A 14 -21.26 -2.11 -5.94
CA ASN A 14 -22.70 -2.01 -6.00
C ASN A 14 -23.22 -1.06 -4.92
N ARG A 15 -23.82 0.06 -5.35
CA ARG A 15 -24.31 1.11 -4.45
C ARG A 15 -25.25 0.62 -3.35
N GLU A 16 -26.21 -0.22 -3.70
CA GLU A 16 -27.22 -0.69 -2.77
C GLU A 16 -26.59 -1.58 -1.68
N TYR A 17 -25.75 -2.53 -2.09
CA TYR A 17 -25.09 -3.43 -1.14
C TYR A 17 -24.03 -2.72 -0.31
N PHE A 18 -23.30 -1.74 -0.87
CA PHE A 18 -22.37 -0.91 -0.10
C PHE A 18 -23.07 -0.18 1.05
N LEU A 19 -24.21 0.48 0.78
CA LEU A 19 -24.94 1.20 1.82
C LEU A 19 -25.53 0.25 2.87
N LYS A 20 -26.04 -0.91 2.45
CA LYS A 20 -26.50 -1.97 3.38
C LYS A 20 -25.38 -2.51 4.25
N GLU A 21 -24.18 -2.67 3.69
CA GLU A 21 -23.00 -3.10 4.43
C GLU A 21 -22.62 -2.08 5.50
N LEU A 22 -22.53 -0.78 5.17
CA LEU A 22 -22.23 0.27 6.14
C LEU A 22 -23.25 0.33 7.29
N GLN A 23 -24.54 0.18 6.99
CA GLN A 23 -25.58 0.09 8.03
C GLN A 23 -25.37 -1.10 8.96
N GLN A 24 -24.95 -2.25 8.42
CA GLN A 24 -24.65 -3.44 9.21
C GLN A 24 -23.39 -3.25 10.07
N ILE A 25 -22.32 -2.69 9.50
CA ILE A 25 -21.09 -2.36 10.24
C ILE A 25 -21.43 -1.46 11.44
N LYS A 26 -22.25 -0.44 11.24
CA LYS A 26 -22.72 0.44 12.31
C LYS A 26 -23.54 -0.31 13.37
N LYS A 27 -24.48 -1.15 12.94
CA LYS A 27 -25.35 -1.95 13.83
C LYS A 27 -24.55 -2.94 14.68
N LEU A 28 -23.45 -3.47 14.16
CA LEU A 28 -22.53 -4.37 14.87
C LEU A 28 -21.61 -3.63 15.86
N GLY A 29 -21.63 -2.29 15.89
CA GLY A 29 -20.89 -1.49 16.87
C GLY A 29 -19.46 -1.15 16.46
N PHE A 30 -19.10 -1.34 15.19
CA PHE A 30 -17.81 -0.89 14.67
C PHE A 30 -17.76 0.63 14.49
N ASP A 31 -16.55 1.18 14.55
CA ASP A 31 -16.28 2.61 14.38
C ASP A 31 -16.17 3.01 12.91
N GLY A 32 -15.88 2.06 12.02
CA GLY A 32 -15.61 2.34 10.62
C GLY A 32 -15.33 1.12 9.76
N ALA A 33 -14.81 1.39 8.57
CA ALA A 33 -14.40 0.35 7.64
C ALA A 33 -13.12 0.74 6.89
N GLU A 34 -12.44 -0.27 6.37
CA GLU A 34 -11.38 -0.17 5.37
C GLU A 34 -11.98 -0.41 3.98
N ILE A 35 -11.41 0.24 2.96
CA ILE A 35 -11.77 0.03 1.56
C ILE A 35 -10.54 -0.29 0.72
N ILE A 36 -10.69 -1.12 -0.31
CA ILE A 36 -9.65 -1.29 -1.34
C ILE A 36 -9.64 -0.07 -2.27
N ASP A 37 -8.57 0.16 -3.04
CA ASP A 37 -8.41 1.29 -3.98
C ASP A 37 -9.73 1.69 -4.69
N PRO A 38 -10.20 2.94 -4.49
CA PRO A 38 -11.52 3.38 -4.96
C PRO A 38 -11.70 3.39 -6.47
N ARG A 39 -10.63 3.33 -7.28
CA ARG A 39 -10.77 3.21 -8.74
C ARG A 39 -11.33 1.87 -9.20
N LYS A 40 -11.33 0.84 -8.34
CA LYS A 40 -11.89 -0.47 -8.67
C LYS A 40 -13.41 -0.48 -8.58
N PHE A 41 -14.03 0.64 -8.21
CA PHE A 41 -15.45 0.74 -7.92
C PHE A 41 -16.20 1.53 -8.97
N THR A 42 -17.49 1.26 -9.04
CA THR A 42 -18.46 1.99 -9.87
C THR A 42 -18.94 3.27 -9.18
N LEU A 43 -18.76 3.37 -7.86
CA LEU A 43 -19.13 4.53 -7.05
C LEU A 43 -18.13 5.68 -7.23
N SER A 44 -18.65 6.89 -7.32
CA SER A 44 -17.86 8.12 -7.23
C SER A 44 -17.30 8.32 -5.81
N LEU A 45 -16.20 9.07 -5.69
CA LEU A 45 -15.63 9.43 -4.37
C LEU A 45 -16.67 10.13 -3.47
N SER A 46 -17.56 10.94 -4.05
CA SER A 46 -18.61 11.62 -3.29
C SER A 46 -19.61 10.63 -2.69
N GLU A 47 -20.03 9.63 -3.47
CA GLU A 47 -20.95 8.59 -2.98
C GLU A 47 -20.32 7.74 -1.87
N ILE A 48 -19.04 7.40 -2.00
CA ILE A 48 -18.30 6.69 -0.96
C ILE A 48 -18.27 7.53 0.32
N ARG A 49 -17.81 8.79 0.22
CA ARG A 49 -17.73 9.71 1.39
C ARG A 49 -19.08 9.89 2.07
N MET A 50 -20.13 10.16 1.29
CA MET A 50 -21.47 10.36 1.82
C MET A 50 -22.00 9.08 2.49
N GLY A 51 -21.73 7.90 1.92
CA GLY A 51 -22.07 6.62 2.54
C GLY A 51 -21.52 6.49 3.97
N PHE A 52 -20.23 6.78 4.17
CA PHE A 52 -19.61 6.75 5.51
C PHE A 52 -20.23 7.79 6.45
N LYS A 53 -20.39 9.03 5.97
CA LYS A 53 -20.93 10.14 6.76
C LYS A 53 -22.37 9.89 7.22
N ASP A 54 -23.23 9.44 6.31
CA ASP A 54 -24.66 9.19 6.59
C ASP A 54 -24.86 8.04 7.59
N ASN A 55 -23.89 7.13 7.70
CA ASN A 55 -23.89 6.03 8.67
C ASN A 55 -23.12 6.35 9.97
N GLY A 56 -22.55 7.54 10.08
CA GLY A 56 -21.74 7.93 11.24
C GLY A 56 -20.57 6.98 11.48
N LEU A 57 -19.89 6.59 10.40
CA LEU A 57 -18.72 5.72 10.38
C LEU A 57 -17.49 6.49 9.88
N SER A 58 -16.31 6.11 10.36
CA SER A 58 -15.04 6.60 9.83
C SER A 58 -14.56 5.72 8.67
N LEU A 59 -13.98 6.34 7.64
CA LEU A 59 -13.15 5.62 6.68
C LEU A 59 -11.76 5.44 7.30
N LEU A 60 -11.51 4.26 7.88
CA LEU A 60 -10.33 4.01 8.69
C LEU A 60 -9.06 3.90 7.84
N GLN A 61 -9.15 3.21 6.71
CA GLN A 61 -8.01 2.99 5.82
C GLN A 61 -8.48 2.83 4.37
N ILE A 62 -7.67 3.34 3.45
CA ILE A 62 -7.72 2.92 2.05
C ILE A 62 -6.51 2.03 1.80
N HIS A 63 -6.77 0.76 1.48
CA HIS A 63 -5.77 -0.24 1.11
C HIS A 63 -5.55 -0.19 -0.40
N LEU A 64 -4.36 0.27 -0.80
CA LEU A 64 -4.06 0.50 -2.21
C LEU A 64 -3.63 -0.76 -2.94
N ASP A 65 -3.99 -0.78 -4.21
CA ASP A 65 -3.35 -1.68 -5.15
C ASP A 65 -1.87 -1.33 -5.32
N TYR A 66 -1.16 -2.23 -5.99
CA TYR A 66 0.27 -2.16 -6.13
C TYR A 66 0.72 -1.35 -7.35
N CYS A 67 1.68 -0.43 -7.15
CA CYS A 67 2.48 0.18 -8.21
C CYS A 67 3.97 0.18 -7.80
N ASN A 68 4.85 -0.27 -8.70
CA ASN A 68 6.26 -0.53 -8.38
C ASN A 68 7.08 0.77 -8.22
N MET A 69 7.32 1.17 -6.98
CA MET A 69 8.15 2.34 -6.66
C MET A 69 9.66 2.07 -6.70
N ALA A 70 10.09 0.80 -6.77
CA ALA A 70 11.51 0.46 -6.75
C ALA A 70 12.02 -0.10 -8.08
N ASP A 71 11.25 0.16 -9.15
CA ASP A 71 11.64 -0.14 -10.52
C ASP A 71 13.04 0.44 -10.83
N PRO A 72 13.94 -0.31 -11.49
CA PRO A 72 15.22 0.24 -11.93
C PRO A 72 15.05 1.41 -12.91
N ASP A 73 13.98 1.45 -13.70
CA ASP A 73 13.70 2.53 -14.63
C ASP A 73 13.20 3.81 -13.91
N PRO A 74 13.88 4.96 -14.05
CA PRO A 74 13.46 6.20 -13.41
C PRO A 74 12.10 6.73 -13.87
N GLY A 75 11.74 6.49 -15.14
CA GLY A 75 10.45 6.88 -15.70
C GLY A 75 9.30 6.09 -15.09
N GLU A 76 9.48 4.77 -14.91
CA GLU A 76 8.49 3.93 -14.21
C GLU A 76 8.34 4.33 -12.75
N ARG A 77 9.43 4.67 -12.06
CA ARG A 77 9.34 5.23 -10.69
C ARG A 77 8.60 6.55 -10.64
N SER A 78 8.83 7.44 -11.59
CA SER A 78 8.11 8.72 -11.69
C SER A 78 6.61 8.50 -11.85
N LYS A 79 6.20 7.59 -12.74
CA LYS A 79 4.80 7.20 -12.93
C LYS A 79 4.21 6.61 -11.65
N ALA A 80 4.96 5.77 -10.93
CA ALA A 80 4.50 5.21 -9.66
C ALA A 80 4.28 6.30 -8.61
N VAL A 81 5.21 7.26 -8.46
CA VAL A 81 5.05 8.39 -7.54
C VAL A 81 3.80 9.21 -7.90
N ASP A 82 3.62 9.58 -9.16
CA ASP A 82 2.44 10.34 -9.60
C ASP A 82 1.13 9.58 -9.34
N TRP A 83 1.16 8.27 -9.57
CA TRP A 83 0.05 7.38 -9.26
C TRP A 83 -0.32 7.44 -7.78
N TYR A 84 0.64 7.29 -6.85
CA TYR A 84 0.39 7.34 -5.41
C TYR A 84 -0.03 8.74 -4.94
N LYS A 85 0.57 9.81 -5.46
CA LYS A 85 0.14 11.19 -5.17
C LYS A 85 -1.33 11.39 -5.52
N LYS A 86 -1.79 10.80 -6.63
CA LYS A 86 -3.22 10.84 -6.98
C LYS A 86 -4.10 10.13 -5.96
N ARG A 87 -3.60 9.07 -5.30
CA ARG A 87 -4.33 8.36 -4.24
C ARG A 87 -4.35 9.13 -2.93
N VAL A 88 -3.28 9.87 -2.64
CA VAL A 88 -3.29 10.84 -1.53
C VAL A 88 -4.43 11.83 -1.73
N GLU A 89 -4.61 12.39 -2.93
CA GLU A 89 -5.75 13.27 -3.20
C GLU A 89 -7.11 12.58 -2.97
N TYR A 90 -7.23 11.29 -3.33
CA TYR A 90 -8.47 10.53 -3.12
C TYR A 90 -8.73 10.29 -1.63
N ALA A 91 -7.71 9.90 -0.88
CA ALA A 91 -7.78 9.70 0.56
C ALA A 91 -8.23 10.97 1.29
N LEU A 92 -7.64 12.12 0.92
CA LEU A 92 -8.02 13.42 1.47
C LEU A 92 -9.47 13.78 1.10
N LYS A 93 -9.89 13.56 -0.15
CA LYS A 93 -11.28 13.82 -0.58
C LYS A 93 -12.30 12.94 0.13
N LEU A 94 -11.92 11.70 0.45
CA LEU A 94 -12.75 10.74 1.16
C LEU A 94 -12.69 10.91 2.68
N GLU A 95 -11.86 11.81 3.20
CA GLU A 95 -11.62 11.99 4.63
C GLU A 95 -11.14 10.69 5.31
N ALA A 96 -10.34 9.91 4.59
CA ALA A 96 -9.73 8.70 5.13
C ALA A 96 -8.73 9.06 6.23
N GLU A 97 -8.67 8.25 7.29
CA GLU A 97 -7.68 8.45 8.34
C GLU A 97 -6.29 7.93 7.94
N GLU A 98 -6.25 6.93 7.06
CA GLU A 98 -5.04 6.24 6.68
C GLU A 98 -5.06 5.82 5.22
N LEU A 99 -3.90 5.93 4.57
CA LEU A 99 -3.63 5.38 3.26
C LEU A 99 -2.50 4.36 3.40
N LEU A 100 -2.79 3.11 3.09
CA LEU A 100 -1.81 2.04 3.11
C LEU A 100 -1.38 1.74 1.67
N PHE A 101 -0.09 1.66 1.45
CA PHE A 101 0.44 1.12 0.20
C PHE A 101 1.55 0.11 0.43
N HIS A 102 1.66 -0.79 -0.55
CA HIS A 102 2.71 -1.77 -0.60
C HIS A 102 4.05 -1.15 -0.98
N VAL A 103 5.09 -1.50 -0.23
CA VAL A 103 6.48 -1.16 -0.56
C VAL A 103 7.20 -2.36 -1.15
N GLY A 104 8.14 -2.09 -2.06
CA GLY A 104 8.91 -3.12 -2.75
C GLY A 104 8.39 -3.47 -4.14
N GLY A 105 9.09 -4.40 -4.77
CA GLY A 105 8.81 -4.97 -6.08
C GLY A 105 8.06 -6.28 -5.97
N GLN A 106 6.79 -6.39 -6.41
CA GLN A 106 6.25 -7.74 -6.66
C GLN A 106 7.17 -8.40 -7.70
N ASN A 107 7.72 -9.57 -7.38
CA ASN A 107 8.63 -10.32 -8.25
C ASN A 107 9.99 -9.66 -8.54
N MET A 108 10.46 -8.73 -7.71
CA MET A 108 11.85 -8.27 -7.83
C MET A 108 12.81 -9.31 -7.24
N PHE A 109 13.61 -9.91 -8.11
CA PHE A 109 14.72 -10.79 -7.75
C PHE A 109 16.02 -9.99 -7.83
N PHE A 110 16.70 -9.84 -6.70
CA PHE A 110 18.04 -9.25 -6.65
C PHE A 110 19.07 -10.36 -6.61
N MET A 111 20.03 -10.32 -7.53
CA MET A 111 21.06 -11.34 -7.69
C MET A 111 22.32 -11.00 -6.88
N THR A 112 22.52 -9.73 -6.54
CA THR A 112 23.70 -9.22 -5.84
C THR A 112 23.35 -8.33 -4.64
N GLY A 113 24.31 -8.17 -3.72
CA GLY A 113 24.16 -7.26 -2.59
C GLY A 113 24.13 -5.78 -2.98
N GLU A 114 24.74 -5.41 -4.11
CA GLU A 114 24.67 -4.04 -4.65
C GLU A 114 23.27 -3.73 -5.16
N GLU A 115 22.65 -4.62 -5.95
CA GLU A 115 21.27 -4.46 -6.41
C GLU A 115 20.28 -4.33 -5.24
N MET A 116 20.50 -5.05 -4.14
CA MET A 116 19.68 -4.91 -2.93
C MET A 116 19.85 -3.54 -2.27
N LYS A 117 21.08 -3.01 -2.18
CA LYS A 117 21.34 -1.68 -1.63
C LYS A 117 20.66 -0.61 -2.47
N GLU A 118 20.80 -0.69 -3.79
CA GLU A 118 20.15 0.26 -4.69
C GLU A 118 18.63 0.16 -4.63
N ALA A 119 18.07 -1.05 -4.56
CA ALA A 119 16.64 -1.24 -4.42
C ALA A 119 16.10 -0.73 -3.08
N ALA A 120 16.85 -0.89 -2.00
CA ALA A 120 16.52 -0.29 -0.71
C ALA A 120 16.50 1.24 -0.79
N GLN A 121 17.51 1.83 -1.47
CA GLN A 121 17.58 3.27 -1.69
C GLN A 121 16.36 3.77 -2.49
N ARG A 122 16.02 3.12 -3.61
CA ARG A 122 14.83 3.44 -4.42
C ARG A 122 13.53 3.31 -3.62
N ASN A 123 13.40 2.28 -2.78
CA ASN A 123 12.25 2.07 -1.90
C ASN A 123 12.11 3.12 -0.78
N ILE A 124 13.13 3.94 -0.52
CA ILE A 124 13.06 5.05 0.44
C ILE A 124 12.70 6.36 -0.28
N GLU A 125 13.30 6.59 -1.45
CA GLU A 125 13.16 7.86 -2.17
C GLU A 125 11.73 8.12 -2.65
N CYS A 126 11.06 7.13 -3.24
CA CYS A 126 9.70 7.31 -3.74
C CYS A 126 8.68 7.58 -2.62
N PRO A 127 8.61 6.79 -1.52
CA PRO A 127 7.74 7.12 -0.39
C PRO A 127 8.05 8.50 0.19
N ARG A 128 9.33 8.90 0.27
CA ARG A 128 9.71 10.24 0.75
C ARG A 128 9.10 11.36 -0.09
N GLU A 129 8.97 11.19 -1.40
CA GLU A 129 8.30 12.16 -2.27
C GLU A 129 6.78 12.17 -2.08
N ILE A 130 6.17 11.01 -1.82
CA ILE A 130 4.72 10.89 -1.61
C ILE A 130 4.30 11.52 -0.28
N VAL A 131 5.01 11.23 0.81
CA VAL A 131 4.65 11.72 2.17
C VAL A 131 4.82 13.24 2.31
N LYS A 132 5.52 13.92 1.40
CA LYS A 132 5.56 15.39 1.40
C LYS A 132 4.16 15.98 1.23
N GLU A 133 3.30 15.34 0.44
CA GLU A 133 1.93 15.78 0.18
C GLU A 133 1.02 15.63 1.41
N THR A 134 1.44 14.88 2.43
CA THR A 134 0.61 14.59 3.61
C THR A 134 1.07 15.29 4.89
N ARG A 135 2.22 16.00 4.88
CA ARG A 135 2.85 16.55 6.11
C ARG A 135 1.97 17.48 6.93
N GLU A 136 1.15 18.27 6.25
CA GLU A 136 0.23 19.24 6.88
C GLU A 136 -1.21 18.73 6.90
N THR A 137 -1.39 17.43 6.65
CA THR A 137 -2.68 16.77 6.64
C THR A 137 -2.82 15.84 7.85
N GLY A 138 -4.06 15.53 8.25
CA GLY A 138 -4.32 14.49 9.25
C GLY A 138 -4.19 13.05 8.71
N LEU A 139 -3.87 12.87 7.42
CA LEU A 139 -3.80 11.57 6.78
C LEU A 139 -2.53 10.82 7.18
N ARG A 140 -2.69 9.63 7.75
CA ARG A 140 -1.58 8.72 8.04
C ARG A 140 -1.19 7.94 6.79
N ILE A 141 0.11 7.71 6.61
CA ILE A 141 0.63 6.83 5.57
C ILE A 141 1.22 5.59 6.23
N SER A 142 0.74 4.42 5.80
CA SER A 142 1.24 3.13 6.25
C SER A 142 1.89 2.38 5.09
N LEU A 143 2.98 1.68 5.39
CA LEU A 143 3.74 0.89 4.43
C LEU A 143 3.53 -0.59 4.73
N GLU A 144 2.96 -1.33 3.80
CA GLU A 144 2.78 -2.77 3.93
C GLU A 144 3.85 -3.53 3.15
N ASN A 145 4.49 -4.49 3.81
CA ASN A 145 5.38 -5.44 3.16
C ASN A 145 4.61 -6.71 2.81
N GLY A 146 4.33 -6.92 1.51
CA GLY A 146 3.57 -8.07 0.99
C GLY A 146 4.28 -9.44 1.04
N GLY A 147 5.23 -9.65 1.97
CA GLY A 147 5.90 -10.94 2.18
C GLY A 147 7.40 -10.98 1.83
N GLY A 148 8.02 -9.83 1.56
CA GLY A 148 9.46 -9.70 1.39
C GLY A 148 10.03 -10.30 0.10
N VAL A 149 11.26 -9.91 -0.22
CA VAL A 149 12.07 -10.50 -1.29
C VAL A 149 12.31 -11.97 -0.93
N LYS A 150 11.77 -12.92 -1.69
CA LYS A 150 12.16 -14.33 -1.56
C LYS A 150 13.60 -14.48 -2.06
N TYR A 151 14.53 -14.69 -1.15
CA TYR A 151 15.89 -15.12 -1.47
C TYR A 151 15.83 -16.46 -2.19
N HIS A 152 16.08 -16.47 -3.50
CA HIS A 152 16.68 -17.64 -4.11
C HIS A 152 18.19 -17.47 -3.94
N GLN A 153 18.74 -18.03 -2.87
CA GLN A 153 20.18 -18.36 -2.88
C GLN A 153 20.39 -19.25 -4.08
N CYS A 154 20.96 -18.72 -5.16
CA CYS A 154 21.34 -19.51 -6.32
C CYS A 154 22.28 -20.62 -5.82
N PRO A 155 21.92 -21.91 -5.90
CA PRO A 155 22.73 -23.00 -5.34
C PRO A 155 24.14 -23.09 -5.94
N HIS A 156 24.37 -22.42 -7.08
CA HIS A 156 25.67 -22.38 -7.76
C HIS A 156 26.69 -21.45 -7.09
N ALA A 157 26.29 -20.50 -6.24
CA ALA A 157 27.23 -19.60 -5.57
C ALA A 157 27.96 -20.24 -4.37
N ARG A 158 27.47 -21.38 -3.83
CA ARG A 158 28.21 -22.12 -2.77
C ARG A 158 29.39 -22.92 -3.32
N LYS A 159 29.34 -23.39 -4.57
CA LYS A 159 30.43 -24.22 -5.13
C LYS A 159 31.71 -23.44 -5.42
N THR A 160 31.64 -22.13 -5.64
CA THR A 160 32.82 -21.30 -5.88
C THR A 160 33.52 -20.84 -4.59
N LEU A 161 32.80 -20.72 -3.47
CA LEU A 161 33.39 -20.37 -2.17
C LEU A 161 34.05 -21.57 -1.48
N ASP A 162 33.47 -22.78 -1.58
CA ASP A 162 34.08 -24.00 -1.02
C ASP A 162 35.31 -24.47 -1.81
N ALA A 163 35.42 -24.11 -3.10
CA ALA A 163 36.57 -24.43 -3.94
C ALA A 163 37.78 -23.50 -3.68
N ALA A 164 37.55 -22.28 -3.19
CA ALA A 164 38.61 -21.32 -2.88
C ALA A 164 39.22 -21.50 -1.47
N GLY A 165 38.53 -22.20 -0.57
CA GLY A 165 38.98 -22.44 0.81
C GLY A 165 39.82 -23.70 1.05
N LYS A 166 40.07 -24.52 0.02
CA LYS A 166 40.90 -25.74 0.11
C LYS A 166 42.14 -25.65 -0.78
N ARG A 167 42.99 -24.65 -0.53
CA ARG A 167 44.42 -24.70 -0.90
C ARG A 167 45.27 -24.07 0.20
N THR A 168 45.52 -24.86 1.24
CA THR A 168 46.75 -24.76 2.02
C THR A 168 47.22 -26.19 2.23
N GLY A 169 48.19 -26.61 1.42
CA GLY A 169 49.18 -27.59 1.86
C GLY A 169 50.15 -26.92 2.81
#